data_AF-A0A4Q3XII1-F1
#
_entry.id   AF-A0A4Q3XII1-F1
#
_cell.length_a   1.000
_cell.length_b   1.000
_cell.length_c   1.000
_cell.angle_alpha   90.00
_cell.angle_beta   90.00
_cell.angle_gamma   90.00
#
_symmetry.space_group_name_H-M   'P 1'
#
loop_
_entity.id
_entity.type
_entity.pdbx_description
1 polymer ?
#
loop_
_entity_poly.entity_id
_entity_poly.type
_entity_poly.pdbx_seq_one_letter_code
_entity_poly.pdbx_strand_id
1 'polypeptide(L)' 'MSREIATADRRPLQEVLDFVRSRPTMVLTTFRRDGSLQSSPVTGGVDDQGKSRIRITIDRTGPIATGGFPTRLADKD' A
#
# COMPACT_ATOMS: atom_id res chain seq x y z
N MET A 1 7.36 -0.27 30.81
CA MET A 1 6.31 0.38 30.00
C MET A 1 5.61 -0.69 29.18
N SER A 2 4.30 -0.84 29.29
CA SER A 2 3.53 -1.67 28.37
C SER A 2 3.53 -1.00 27.00
N ARG A 3 3.83 -1.74 25.94
CA ARG A 3 3.69 -1.24 24.58
C ARG A 3 2.20 -1.21 24.26
N GLU A 4 1.69 -0.05 23.87
CA GLU A 4 0.35 0.01 23.28
C GLU A 4 0.36 -0.84 22.00
N ILE A 5 -0.37 -1.94 22.03
CA ILE A 5 -0.55 -2.82 20.88
C ILE A 5 -1.87 -2.46 20.23
N ALA A 6 -1.89 -2.37 18.89
CA ALA A 6 -3.12 -2.08 18.17
C ALA A 6 -4.18 -3.15 18.46
N THR A 7 -5.30 -2.75 19.05
CA THR A 7 -6.51 -3.58 19.19
C THR A 7 -7.36 -3.49 17.92
N ALA A 8 -7.96 -4.62 17.53
CA ALA A 8 -8.77 -4.72 16.32
C ALA A 8 -10.24 -4.32 16.57
N ASP A 9 -10.45 -3.14 17.16
CA ASP A 9 -11.78 -2.63 17.42
C ASP A 9 -12.46 -2.24 16.09
N ARG A 10 -13.70 -2.68 15.89
CA ARG A 10 -14.47 -2.34 14.68
C ARG A 10 -14.91 -0.88 14.74
N ARG A 11 -14.43 -0.07 13.79
CA ARG A 11 -14.81 1.34 13.62
C ARG A 11 -15.67 1.52 12.35
N PRO A 12 -16.58 2.50 12.32
CA PRO A 12 -17.32 2.83 11.09
C PRO A 12 -16.37 3.18 9.94
N LEU A 13 -16.79 2.91 8.69
CA LEU A 13 -15.96 3.14 7.50
C LEU A 13 -15.41 4.57 7.43
N GLN A 14 -16.23 5.58 7.71
CA GLN A 14 -15.82 6.98 7.66
C GLN A 14 -14.65 7.26 8.61
N GLU A 15 -14.69 6.70 9.81
CA GLU A 15 -13.62 6.88 10.79
C GLU A 15 -12.32 6.20 10.34
N VAL A 16 -12.42 5.02 9.72
CA VAL A 16 -11.26 4.34 9.13
C VAL A 16 -10.68 5.16 7.98
N LEU A 17 -11.53 5.74 7.12
CA LEU A 17 -11.08 6.58 6.03
C LEU A 17 -10.39 7.85 6.54
N ASP A 18 -10.95 8.52 7.55
CA ASP A 18 -10.36 9.71 8.16
C ASP A 18 -9.04 9.37 8.87
N PHE A 19 -8.95 8.18 9.49
CA PHE A 19 -7.69 7.66 9.98
C PHE A 19 -6.68 7.55 8.84
N VAL A 20 -6.98 6.82 7.78
CA VAL A 20 -6.06 6.61 6.65
C VAL A 20 -5.65 7.94 6.00
N ARG A 21 -6.58 8.88 5.78
CA ARG A 21 -6.30 10.19 5.17
C ARG A 21 -5.27 11.00 5.94
N SER A 22 -5.22 10.88 7.26
CA SER A 22 -4.27 11.63 8.09
C SER A 22 -2.94 10.89 8.32
N ARG A 23 -2.76 9.66 7.80
CA ARG A 23 -1.55 8.84 7.98
C ARG A 23 -0.92 8.53 6.61
N PRO A 24 0.08 9.31 6.16
CA PRO A 24 0.69 9.13 4.84
C PRO A 24 1.62 7.92 4.73
N THR A 25 2.06 7.36 5.86
CA THR A 25 2.95 6.19 5.90
C THR A 25 2.14 4.93 6.22
N MET A 26 2.23 3.94 5.36
CA MET A 26 1.51 2.66 5.48
C MET A 26 2.49 1.49 5.30
N VAL A 27 2.09 0.28 5.70
CA VAL A 27 2.83 -0.94 5.38
C VAL A 27 2.10 -1.68 4.27
N LEU A 28 2.77 -1.88 3.13
CA LEU A 28 2.28 -2.73 2.04
C LEU A 28 2.85 -4.13 2.23
N THR A 29 1.97 -5.13 2.38
CA THR A 29 2.34 -6.55 2.42
C THR A 29 1.89 -7.24 1.14
N THR A 30 2.83 -7.92 0.48
CA THR A 30 2.63 -8.66 -0.77
C THR A 30 3.33 -10.02 -0.68
N PHE A 31 3.07 -10.89 -1.65
CA PHE A 31 3.82 -12.13 -1.83
C PHE A 31 4.77 -11.99 -3.02
N ARG A 32 6.00 -12.48 -2.88
CA ARG A 32 6.93 -12.63 -4.01
C ARG A 32 6.55 -13.85 -4.85
N ARG A 33 7.16 -13.98 -6.03
CA ARG A 33 7.00 -15.15 -6.92
C ARG A 33 7.24 -16.49 -6.22
N ASP A 34 8.16 -16.55 -5.26
CA ASP A 34 8.49 -17.76 -4.50
C ASP A 34 7.54 -18.04 -3.33
N GLY A 35 6.50 -17.23 -3.15
CA GLY A 35 5.54 -17.35 -2.04
C GLY A 35 6.00 -16.71 -0.73
N SER A 36 7.22 -16.16 -0.66
CA SER A 36 7.68 -15.43 0.52
C SER A 36 6.92 -14.13 0.72
N LEU A 37 6.66 -13.75 1.97
CA LEU A 37 6.08 -12.47 2.32
C LEU A 37 7.09 -11.34 2.10
N GLN A 38 6.62 -10.24 1.52
CA GLN A 38 7.33 -8.98 1.47
C GLN A 38 6.48 -7.88 2.11
N SER A 39 7.00 -7.26 3.16
CA SER A 39 6.41 -6.09 3.82
C SER A 39 7.33 -4.89 3.68
N SER A 40 6.80 -3.77 3.21
CA SER A 40 7.57 -2.53 3.04
C SER A 40 6.76 -1.30 3.50
N PRO A 41 7.39 -0.35 4.22
CA PRO A 41 6.82 0.98 4.39
C PRO A 41 6.63 1.67 3.04
N VAL A 42 5.48 2.28 2.82
CA VAL A 42 5.14 3.03 1.59
C VAL A 42 4.46 4.34 1.93
N THR A 43 4.56 5.32 1.04
CA THR A 43 3.69 6.50 1.07
C THR A 43 2.37 6.15 0.39
N GLY A 44 1.25 6.45 1.05
CA GLY A 44 -0.08 6.19 0.51
C GLY A 44 -1.18 6.99 1.19
N GLY A 45 -2.41 6.75 0.73
CA GLY A 45 -3.62 7.37 1.25
C GLY A 45 -4.85 6.75 0.60
N VAL A 46 -5.99 7.41 0.74
CA VAL A 46 -7.27 6.97 0.15
C VAL A 46 -7.91 8.13 -0.62
N ASP A 47 -8.48 7.84 -1.78
CA ASP A 47 -9.19 8.84 -2.59
C ASP A 47 -10.66 9.04 -2.17
N ASP A 48 -11.34 9.95 -2.85
CA ASP A 48 -12.75 10.27 -2.58
C ASP A 48 -13.70 9.09 -2.88
N GLN A 49 -13.25 8.11 -3.67
CA GLN A 49 -13.99 6.87 -3.91
C GLN A 49 -13.72 5.80 -2.83
N GLY A 50 -12.89 6.10 -1.83
CA GLY A 50 -12.51 5.14 -0.80
C GLY A 50 -11.44 4.13 -1.25
N LYS A 51 -10.75 4.37 -2.37
CA LYS A 51 -9.70 3.46 -2.88
C LYS A 51 -8.31 3.85 -2.39
N SER A 52 -7.55 2.87 -1.94
CA SER A 52 -6.16 3.08 -1.55
C SER A 52 -5.31 3.51 -2.75
N ARG A 53 -4.50 4.54 -2.56
CA ARG A 53 -3.50 5.03 -3.50
C ARG A 53 -2.13 4.90 -2.87
N ILE A 54 -1.19 4.31 -3.59
CA ILE A 54 0.18 4.10 -3.13
C ILE A 54 1.10 4.75 -4.14
N ARG A 55 2.09 5.50 -3.66
CA ARG A 55 3.17 6.00 -4.50
C ARG A 55 4.24 4.94 -4.60
N ILE A 56 4.55 4.53 -5.82
CA ILE A 56 5.68 3.66 -6.13
C ILE A 56 6.58 4.36 -7.13
N THR A 57 7.88 4.14 -7.01
CA THR A 57 8.87 4.48 -8.04
C THR A 57 9.39 3.15 -8.56
N ILE A 58 9.33 2.96 -9.87
CA ILE A 58 9.86 1.75 -10.50
C ILE A 58 11.32 2.02 -10.85
N ASP A 59 12.24 1.45 -10.08
CA ASP A 59 13.69 1.50 -10.32
C ASP A 59 14.19 0.25 -11.08
N ARG A 60 13.50 -0.87 -10.91
CA ARG A 60 13.74 -2.15 -11.60
C ARG A 60 12.47 -2.98 -11.65
N THR A 61 12.38 -3.88 -12.63
CA THR A 61 11.42 -4.99 -12.58
C THR A 61 11.75 -5.88 -11.38
N GLY A 62 10.89 -5.80 -10.36
CA GLY A 62 11.03 -6.53 -9.11
C GLY A 62 10.20 -7.82 -9.06
N PRO A 63 10.48 -8.73 -8.11
CA PRO A 63 9.83 -10.04 -7.98
C PRO A 63 8.35 -9.98 -7.53
N ILE A 64 7.85 -8.79 -7.21
CA ILE A 64 6.44 -8.54 -6.81
C ILE A 64 5.54 -8.38 -8.03
N ALA A 65 6.08 -7.88 -9.15
CA ALA A 65 5.31 -7.50 -10.32
C ALA A 65 5.18 -8.67 -11.31
N THR A 66 4.24 -9.58 -11.07
CA THR A 66 3.77 -10.50 -12.14
C THR A 66 2.88 -9.76 -13.15
N GLY A 67 2.29 -8.64 -12.73
CA GLY A 67 1.64 -7.67 -13.62
C GLY A 67 2.65 -6.62 -14.06
N GLY A 68 3.02 -6.65 -15.35
CA GLY A 68 3.78 -5.55 -15.95
C GLY A 68 3.01 -4.23 -15.87
N PHE A 69 3.72 -3.11 -15.95
CA PHE A 69 3.08 -1.82 -16.14
C PHE A 69 2.33 -1.84 -17.49
N PRO A 70 1.08 -1.36 -17.58
CA PRO A 70 0.34 -1.36 -18.84
C PRO A 70 1.20 -0.69 -19.91
N THR A 71 1.48 -1.39 -21.01
CA THR A 71 2.38 -0.89 -22.07
C THR A 71 1.95 0.46 -22.64
N ARG A 72 0.65 0.80 -22.56
CA ARG A 72 0.12 2.11 -22.95
C ARG A 72 0.56 3.26 -22.03
N LEU A 73 0.93 2.97 -20.79
CA LEU A 73 1.36 3.97 -19.79
C LEU A 73 2.89 4.06 -19.67
N ALA A 74 3.64 3.06 -20.15
CA ALA A 74 5.09 3.14 -20.18
C ALA A 74 5.49 4.19 -21.24
N ASP A 75 6.11 5.29 -20.80
CA ASP A 75 6.70 6.26 -21.71
C ASP A 75 7.76 5.57 -22.59
N LYS A 76 7.78 5.93 -23.88
CA LYS A 76 8.78 5.45 -24.83
C LYS A 76 9.99 6.38 -24.77
N ASP A 77 10.84 6.24 -23.77
CA ASP A 77 12.20 6.78 -23.79
C ASP A 77 13.16 5.79 -23.10
#